data_AF-A0A7C3GPT6-F1
#
_entry.id   AF-A0A7C3GPT6-F1
#
_cell.length_a   1.000
_cell.length_b   1.000
_cell.length_c   1.000
_cell.angle_alpha   90.00
_cell.angle_beta   90.00
_cell.angle_gamma   90.00
#
_symmetry.space_group_name_H-M   'P 1'
#
loop_
_entity.id
_entity.type
_entity.pdbx_description
1 polymer ?
#
loop_
_entity_poly.entity_id
_entity_poly.type
_entity_poly.pdbx_seq_one_letter_code
_entity_poly.pdbx_strand_id
1 'polypeptide(L)'
;VASNKVLLRGLSMPHSPRVYQDKLWILESGEGGVVQADLKNHSWQTLTKLPGFTRGIDFIGPLAFIGLSQVRESAVFSGIPLVERLDKRTCGVWVVNIETGETLAFLRFEAGVQEIFAVQILPARYPEMLEWQDKLLMSSYVVPDAALADVPSGEMVKVGGGVK
;
A
#
# COMPACT_ATOMS: atom_id res chain seq x y z
N VAL A 1 10.17 -5.68 -21.53
CA VAL A 1 9.58 -4.36 -21.20
C VAL A 1 9.40 -3.60 -22.50
N ALA A 2 8.17 -3.27 -22.92
CA ALA A 2 7.90 -3.10 -24.35
C ALA A 2 8.13 -1.69 -24.94
N SER A 3 8.20 -0.59 -24.16
CA SER A 3 8.43 0.75 -24.78
C SER A 3 8.97 1.87 -23.88
N ASN A 4 9.03 1.71 -22.55
CA ASN A 4 9.41 2.78 -21.60
C ASN A 4 8.68 4.13 -21.81
N LYS A 5 7.49 4.09 -22.39
CA LYS A 5 6.71 5.30 -22.69
C LYS A 5 6.16 5.91 -21.40
N VAL A 6 6.34 7.22 -21.25
CA VAL A 6 5.70 7.99 -20.18
C VAL A 6 4.19 8.04 -20.40
N LEU A 7 3.40 7.58 -19.43
CA LEU A 7 1.94 7.51 -19.54
C LEU A 7 1.24 8.83 -19.17
N LEU A 8 1.73 9.51 -18.12
CA LEU A 8 1.22 10.78 -17.62
C LEU A 8 2.40 11.70 -17.30
N ARG A 9 2.22 13.01 -17.50
CA ARG A 9 3.21 14.05 -17.17
C ARG A 9 2.55 15.11 -16.29
N GLY A 10 3.32 15.70 -15.38
CA GLY A 10 2.85 16.82 -14.54
C GLY A 10 2.36 16.43 -13.14
N LEU A 11 2.23 15.13 -12.83
CA LEU A 11 1.97 14.68 -11.46
C LEU A 11 3.12 15.04 -10.53
N SER A 12 2.79 15.58 -9.36
CA SER A 12 3.79 15.91 -8.33
C SER A 12 4.10 14.68 -7.45
N MET A 13 5.31 14.14 -7.61
CA MET A 13 5.80 12.97 -6.85
C MET A 13 4.80 11.78 -6.87
N PRO A 14 4.47 11.21 -8.05
CA PRO A 14 3.51 10.11 -8.13
C PRO A 14 4.03 8.83 -7.47
N HIS A 15 3.20 8.18 -6.65
CA HIS A 15 3.54 6.96 -5.91
C HIS A 15 2.42 5.92 -5.95
N SER A 16 2.80 4.69 -5.59
CA SER A 16 1.88 3.57 -5.32
C SER A 16 0.83 3.33 -6.43
N PRO A 17 1.23 3.23 -7.72
CA PRO A 17 0.26 2.93 -8.77
C PRO A 17 -0.42 1.60 -8.50
N ARG A 18 -1.75 1.57 -8.55
CA ARG A 18 -2.55 0.37 -8.28
C ARG A 18 -3.70 0.27 -9.27
N VAL A 19 -3.85 -0.89 -9.89
CA VAL A 19 -5.06 -1.21 -10.67
C VAL A 19 -6.08 -1.82 -9.73
N TYR A 20 -7.28 -1.24 -9.68
CA TYR A 20 -8.39 -1.74 -8.87
C TYR A 20 -9.72 -1.31 -9.51
N GLN A 21 -10.66 -2.26 -9.66
CA GLN A 21 -11.93 -2.07 -10.38
C GLN A 21 -11.76 -1.41 -11.76
N ASP A 22 -10.89 -1.99 -12.59
CA ASP A 22 -10.59 -1.54 -13.96
C ASP A 22 -10.08 -0.09 -14.09
N LYS A 23 -9.66 0.49 -12.97
CA LYS A 23 -9.13 1.86 -12.90
C LYS A 23 -7.69 1.83 -12.39
N LEU A 24 -6.86 2.70 -12.96
CA LEU A 24 -5.51 2.96 -12.44
C LEU A 24 -5.59 4.10 -11.41
N TRP A 25 -5.28 3.78 -10.17
CA TRP A 25 -5.16 4.71 -9.06
C TRP A 25 -3.70 5.08 -8.84
N ILE A 26 -3.45 6.35 -8.53
CA ILE A 26 -2.11 6.87 -8.24
C ILE A 26 -2.23 7.78 -7.01
N LEU A 27 -1.22 7.77 -6.15
CA LEU A 27 -1.07 8.75 -5.10
C LEU A 27 -0.21 9.91 -5.60
N GLU A 28 -0.79 11.11 -5.68
CA GLU A 28 -0.04 12.33 -6.03
C GLU A 28 0.51 12.95 -4.75
N SER A 29 1.65 12.43 -4.28
CA SER A 29 2.12 12.69 -2.93
C SER A 29 2.47 14.16 -2.68
N GLY A 30 2.97 14.88 -3.70
CA GLY A 30 3.24 16.31 -3.57
C GLY A 30 1.98 17.15 -3.37
N GLU A 31 0.81 16.63 -3.73
CA GLU A 31 -0.49 17.29 -3.49
C GLU A 31 -1.26 16.70 -2.30
N GLY A 32 -0.76 15.60 -1.73
CA GLY A 32 -1.52 14.73 -0.83
C GLY A 32 -2.70 14.05 -1.53
N GLY A 33 -2.67 13.92 -2.85
CA GLY A 33 -3.81 13.51 -3.67
C GLY A 33 -3.98 12.00 -3.76
N VAL A 34 -5.23 11.56 -3.83
CA VAL A 34 -5.64 10.26 -4.36
C VAL A 34 -6.27 10.52 -5.72
N VAL A 35 -5.66 10.02 -6.79
CA VAL A 35 -6.07 10.36 -8.16
C VAL A 35 -6.40 9.10 -8.96
N GLN A 36 -7.41 9.23 -9.82
CA GLN A 36 -7.74 8.24 -10.83
C GLN A 36 -7.13 8.69 -12.17
N ALA A 37 -6.31 7.85 -12.78
CA ALA A 37 -5.72 8.11 -14.08
C ALA A 37 -6.70 7.80 -15.22
N ASP A 38 -6.69 8.67 -16.24
CA ASP A 38 -7.29 8.44 -17.54
C ASP A 38 -6.18 8.34 -18.59
N LEU A 39 -5.83 7.10 -18.92
CA LEU A 39 -4.75 6.80 -19.87
C LEU A 39 -5.14 7.08 -21.32
N LYS A 40 -6.44 7.17 -21.64
CA LYS A 40 -6.90 7.50 -23.00
C LYS A 40 -6.70 8.98 -23.29
N ASN A 41 -7.01 9.83 -22.31
CA ASN A 41 -6.89 11.28 -22.43
C ASN A 41 -5.56 11.84 -21.89
N HIS A 42 -4.68 10.99 -21.38
CA HIS A 42 -3.41 11.38 -20.74
C HIS A 42 -3.62 12.38 -19.59
N SER A 43 -4.67 12.20 -18.82
CA SER A 43 -5.08 13.07 -17.73
C SER A 43 -5.36 12.28 -16.45
N TRP A 44 -5.72 12.98 -15.38
CA TRP A 44 -6.16 12.37 -14.13
C TRP A 44 -7.22 13.26 -13.46
N GLN A 45 -8.03 12.64 -12.61
CA GLN A 45 -8.97 13.33 -11.74
C GLN A 45 -8.56 13.09 -10.28
N THR A 46 -8.35 14.16 -9.54
CA THR A 46 -8.18 14.08 -8.09
C THR A 46 -9.52 13.76 -7.44
N LEU A 47 -9.59 12.61 -6.78
CA LEU A 47 -10.79 12.21 -6.03
C LEU A 47 -10.85 12.98 -4.71
N THR A 48 -9.74 13.01 -3.98
CA THR A 48 -9.65 13.70 -2.69
C THR A 48 -8.20 14.08 -2.39
N LYS A 49 -8.01 15.01 -1.45
CA LYS A 49 -6.70 15.41 -0.92
C LYS A 49 -6.65 15.13 0.58
N LEU A 50 -5.61 14.46 1.02
CA LEU A 50 -5.40 14.04 2.40
C LEU A 50 -4.38 14.96 3.11
N PRO A 51 -4.42 15.06 4.45
CA PRO A 51 -3.59 15.98 5.22
C PRO A 51 -2.17 15.44 5.46
N GLY A 52 -1.52 14.90 4.43
CA GLY A 52 -0.19 14.32 4.55
C GLY A 52 0.34 13.78 3.23
N PHE A 53 1.59 13.31 3.25
CA PHE A 53 2.28 12.83 2.06
C PHE A 53 1.81 11.41 1.73
N THR A 54 0.99 11.27 0.69
CA THR A 54 0.31 9.99 0.39
C THR A 54 1.29 8.93 -0.09
N ARG A 55 1.25 7.76 0.55
CA ARG A 55 2.14 6.60 0.32
C ARG A 55 1.44 5.30 0.67
N GLY A 56 1.55 4.28 -0.19
CA GLY A 56 0.87 3.02 0.01
C GLY A 56 -0.64 3.15 -0.17
N ILE A 57 -1.21 2.31 -1.04
CA ILE A 57 -2.65 2.20 -1.20
C ILE A 57 -3.03 0.75 -1.48
N ASP A 58 -4.09 0.32 -0.81
CA ASP A 58 -4.77 -0.92 -1.11
C ASP A 58 -6.28 -0.80 -0.85
N PHE A 59 -7.06 -1.75 -1.35
CA PHE A 59 -8.50 -1.61 -1.47
C PHE A 59 -9.28 -2.85 -1.00
N ILE A 60 -10.46 -2.61 -0.42
CA ILE A 60 -11.46 -3.66 -0.14
C ILE A 60 -12.87 -3.09 -0.38
N GLY A 61 -13.62 -3.68 -1.31
CA GLY A 61 -14.90 -3.13 -1.74
C GLY A 61 -14.75 -1.67 -2.23
N PRO A 62 -15.55 -0.71 -1.73
CA PRO A 62 -15.43 0.71 -2.06
C PRO A 62 -14.40 1.46 -1.19
N LEU A 63 -13.66 0.77 -0.33
CA LEU A 63 -12.75 1.42 0.63
C LEU A 63 -11.32 1.38 0.12
N ALA A 64 -10.68 2.54 0.05
CA ALA A 64 -9.24 2.68 -0.10
C ALA A 64 -8.60 2.95 1.26
N PHE A 65 -7.53 2.22 1.56
CA PHE A 65 -6.68 2.45 2.72
C PHE A 65 -5.38 3.08 2.23
N ILE A 66 -5.12 4.32 2.65
CA ILE A 66 -4.01 5.12 2.17
C ILE A 66 -3.09 5.47 3.33
N GLY A 67 -1.80 5.18 3.19
CA GLY A 67 -0.81 5.62 4.16
C GLY A 67 -0.46 7.09 3.94
N LEU A 68 -0.24 7.82 5.02
CA LEU A 68 0.30 9.17 5.03
C LEU A 68 1.64 9.15 5.77
N SER A 69 2.63 9.80 5.17
CA SER A 69 3.91 10.12 5.82
C SER A 69 3.96 11.60 6.18
N GLN A 70 4.76 11.92 7.20
CA GLN A 70 5.13 13.30 7.48
C GLN A 70 5.99 13.84 6.33
N VAL A 71 5.73 15.09 5.91
CA VAL A 71 6.66 15.77 5.01
C VAL A 71 7.84 16.27 5.82
N ARG A 72 9.05 15.81 5.50
CA ARG A 72 10.28 16.36 6.08
C ARG A 72 10.62 17.65 5.36
N GLU A 73 10.78 18.75 6.10
CA GLU A 73 11.40 19.97 5.57
C GLU A 73 12.87 19.64 5.24
N SER A 74 13.13 19.36 3.97
CA SER A 74 14.48 19.31 3.40
C SER A 74 14.44 20.00 2.04
N ALA A 75 15.60 20.33 1.48
CA ALA A 75 15.72 21.09 0.22
C ALA A 75 14.98 20.45 -0.99
N VAL A 76 14.61 19.16 -0.90
CA VAL A 76 13.85 18.44 -1.95
C VAL A 76 12.33 18.70 -1.84
N PHE A 77 11.83 19.11 -0.69
CA PHE A 77 10.39 19.34 -0.43
C PHE A 77 10.02 20.83 -0.34
N SER A 78 10.96 21.75 -0.57
CA SER A 78 10.66 23.18 -0.62
C SER A 78 9.78 23.52 -1.84
N GLY A 79 8.66 24.23 -1.62
CA GLY A 79 7.76 24.68 -2.70
C GLY A 79 6.73 23.63 -3.15
N ILE A 80 6.48 22.60 -2.34
CA ILE A 80 5.41 21.63 -2.61
C ILE A 80 4.08 22.15 -2.02
N PRO A 81 2.98 22.20 -2.80
CA PRO A 81 1.70 22.77 -2.35
C PRO A 81 1.13 22.13 -1.08
N LEU A 82 1.42 20.85 -0.83
CA LEU A 82 1.05 20.17 0.41
C LEU A 82 1.71 20.79 1.65
N VAL A 83 2.99 21.16 1.57
CA VAL A 83 3.76 21.75 2.69
C VAL A 83 3.24 23.15 3.01
N GLU A 84 2.86 23.92 2.00
CA GLU A 84 2.29 25.26 2.17
C GLU A 84 0.89 25.24 2.81
N ARG A 85 0.14 24.14 2.64
CA ARG A 85 -1.23 23.99 3.15
C ARG A 85 -1.34 23.43 4.57
N LEU A 86 -0.28 22.83 5.12
CA LEU A 86 -0.36 22.03 6.35
C LEU A 86 0.62 22.51 7.41
N ASP A 87 0.09 23.04 8.51
CA ASP A 87 0.87 23.35 9.72
C ASP A 87 1.27 22.10 10.51
N LYS A 88 0.60 20.96 10.28
CA LYS A 88 0.80 19.71 11.05
C LYS A 88 1.26 18.57 10.16
N ARG A 89 2.36 17.94 10.58
CA ARG A 89 2.92 16.74 9.95
C ARG A 89 2.12 15.51 10.37
N THR A 90 1.34 14.93 9.46
CA THR A 90 0.48 13.77 9.75
C THR A 90 1.13 12.47 9.27
N CYS A 91 1.14 11.44 10.12
CA CYS A 91 1.47 10.07 9.74
C CYS A 91 0.38 9.11 10.19
N GLY A 92 0.04 8.11 9.37
CA GLY A 92 -0.94 7.08 9.69
C GLY A 92 -1.72 6.60 8.48
N VAL A 93 -2.86 5.94 8.70
CA VAL A 93 -3.66 5.32 7.64
C VAL A 93 -5.04 5.97 7.58
N TRP A 94 -5.43 6.42 6.39
CA TRP A 94 -6.72 7.05 6.09
C TRP A 94 -7.57 6.09 5.29
N VAL A 95 -8.88 6.06 5.60
CA VAL A 95 -9.87 5.26 4.89
C VAL A 95 -10.76 6.20 4.07
N VAL A 96 -10.75 6.04 2.76
CA VAL A 96 -11.53 6.85 1.82
C VAL A 96 -12.52 5.96 1.08
N ASN A 97 -13.77 6.41 0.97
CA ASN A 97 -14.72 5.81 0.05
C ASN A 97 -14.40 6.28 -1.38
N ILE A 98 -14.09 5.35 -2.29
CA ILE A 98 -13.65 5.68 -3.65
C ILE A 98 -14.77 6.13 -4.59
N GLU A 99 -16.02 5.91 -4.21
CA GLU A 99 -17.21 6.31 -4.97
C GLU A 99 -17.59 7.76 -4.67
N THR A 100 -17.39 8.20 -3.42
CA THR A 100 -17.77 9.55 -2.95
C THR A 100 -16.58 10.50 -2.76
N GLY A 101 -15.37 9.96 -2.56
CA GLY A 101 -14.17 10.72 -2.17
C GLY A 101 -14.12 11.11 -0.69
N GLU A 102 -15.10 10.68 0.11
CA GLU A 102 -15.19 11.00 1.53
C GLU A 102 -14.16 10.23 2.36
N THR A 103 -13.52 10.92 3.31
CA THR A 103 -12.72 10.26 4.34
C THR A 103 -13.64 9.73 5.44
N LEU A 104 -13.73 8.41 5.56
CA LEU A 104 -14.62 7.75 6.52
C LEU A 104 -13.98 7.54 7.90
N ALA A 105 -12.66 7.31 7.93
CA ALA A 105 -11.94 7.04 9.17
C ALA A 105 -10.44 7.30 9.00
N PHE A 106 -9.72 7.36 10.12
CA PHE A 106 -8.27 7.37 10.14
C PHE A 106 -7.70 6.73 11.40
N LEU A 107 -6.47 6.22 11.29
CA LEU A 107 -5.57 5.92 12.41
C LEU A 107 -4.37 6.86 12.26
N ARG A 108 -4.03 7.61 13.30
CA ARG A 108 -2.90 8.53 13.29
C ARG A 108 -1.84 8.08 14.29
N PHE A 109 -0.59 8.08 13.86
CA PHE A 109 0.56 7.94 14.75
C PHE A 109 0.90 9.31 15.36
N GLU A 110 0.88 9.40 16.69
CA GLU A 110 1.27 10.62 17.41
C GLU A 110 2.77 10.64 17.76
N ALA A 111 3.41 9.47 17.77
CA ALA A 111 4.84 9.30 17.99
C ALA A 111 5.36 8.00 17.35
N GLY A 112 6.68 7.84 17.27
CA GLY A 112 7.36 6.61 16.84
C GLY A 112 7.43 6.43 15.32
N VAL A 113 6.29 6.44 14.64
CA VAL A 113 6.21 6.22 13.19
C VAL A 113 5.96 7.54 12.46
N GLN A 114 6.88 7.92 11.58
CA GLN A 114 6.79 9.16 10.80
C GLN A 114 6.57 8.93 9.31
N GLU A 115 6.85 7.72 8.83
CA GLU A 115 6.78 7.36 7.41
C GLU A 115 6.09 6.01 7.24
N ILE A 116 5.20 5.95 6.26
CA ILE A 116 4.59 4.73 5.73
C ILE A 116 5.03 4.62 4.27
N PHE A 117 5.54 3.46 3.88
CA PHE A 117 5.95 3.21 2.49
C PHE A 117 4.90 2.43 1.71
N ALA A 118 4.18 1.52 2.39
CA ALA A 118 3.20 0.65 1.77
C ALA A 118 2.04 0.39 2.75
N VAL A 119 0.87 0.13 2.18
CA VAL A 119 -0.33 -0.36 2.86
C VAL A 119 -0.80 -1.58 2.07
N GLN A 120 -1.16 -2.64 2.77
CA GLN A 120 -1.66 -3.88 2.18
C GLN A 120 -2.77 -4.43 3.07
N ILE A 121 -3.89 -4.80 2.46
CA ILE A 121 -4.98 -5.51 3.10
C ILE A 121 -4.70 -7.00 2.95
N LEU A 122 -4.77 -7.72 4.07
CA LEU A 122 -4.57 -9.16 4.14
C LEU A 122 -5.89 -9.83 4.52
N PRO A 123 -6.35 -10.86 3.79
CA PRO A 123 -7.50 -11.67 4.19
C PRO A 123 -7.12 -12.66 5.31
N ALA A 124 -6.44 -12.17 6.35
CA ALA A 124 -5.95 -12.95 7.48
C ALA A 124 -6.29 -12.23 8.79
N ARG A 125 -6.65 -12.99 9.83
CA ARG A 125 -7.04 -12.43 11.13
C ARG A 125 -5.87 -12.26 12.11
N TYR A 126 -4.80 -13.03 11.92
CA TYR A 126 -3.64 -13.07 12.80
C TYR A 126 -2.37 -13.20 11.96
N PRO A 127 -2.01 -12.18 11.16
CA PRO A 127 -0.75 -12.20 10.44
C PRO A 127 0.40 -12.17 11.45
N GLU A 128 1.37 -13.07 11.29
CA GLU A 128 2.59 -13.12 12.09
C GLU A 128 3.76 -12.68 11.20
N MET A 129 4.63 -11.83 11.72
CA MET A 129 5.88 -11.48 11.06
C MET A 129 6.98 -12.36 11.64
N LEU A 130 7.59 -13.17 10.78
CA LEU A 130 8.70 -14.02 11.16
C LEU A 130 9.99 -13.20 11.14
N GLU A 131 10.74 -13.28 12.24
CA GLU A 131 12.10 -12.74 12.29
C GLU A 131 13.06 -13.60 11.47
N TRP A 132 14.19 -13.03 11.04
CA TRP A 132 15.14 -13.72 10.16
C TRP A 132 15.69 -15.05 10.74
N GLN A 133 15.72 -15.18 12.07
CA GLN A 133 16.19 -16.40 12.75
C GLN A 133 15.05 -17.33 13.19
N ASP A 134 13.80 -17.03 12.81
CA ASP A 134 12.67 -17.88 13.17
C ASP A 134 12.79 -19.27 12.52
N LYS A 135 12.56 -20.32 13.31
CA LYS A 135 12.64 -21.72 12.84
C LYS A 135 11.61 -22.01 11.75
N LEU A 136 10.47 -21.31 11.75
CA LEU A 136 9.45 -21.44 10.73
C LEU A 136 9.94 -21.03 9.33
N LEU A 137 10.95 -20.17 9.22
CA LEU A 137 11.56 -19.83 7.93
C LEU A 137 12.28 -21.03 7.29
N MET A 138 12.78 -21.98 8.08
CA MET A 138 13.47 -23.16 7.57
C MET A 138 12.51 -24.22 7.00
N SER A 139 11.24 -24.17 7.37
CA SER A 139 10.21 -25.13 6.97
C SER A 139 9.08 -24.53 6.12
N SER A 140 9.06 -23.21 5.95
CA SER A 140 8.06 -22.51 5.13
C SER A 140 8.63 -22.20 3.75
N TYR A 141 8.20 -22.95 2.74
CA TYR A 141 8.58 -22.72 1.35
C TYR A 141 7.35 -22.72 0.46
N VAL A 142 7.33 -21.82 -0.52
CA VAL A 142 6.36 -21.83 -1.62
C VAL A 142 7.09 -22.37 -2.83
N VAL A 143 6.65 -23.53 -3.32
CA VAL A 143 7.15 -24.11 -4.56
C VAL A 143 6.17 -23.81 -5.70
N PRO A 144 6.65 -23.64 -6.94
CA PRO A 144 5.76 -23.54 -8.10
C PRO A 144 4.88 -24.78 -8.23
N ASP A 145 3.66 -24.62 -8.77
CA ASP A 145 2.72 -25.75 -8.94
C ASP A 145 3.33 -26.92 -9.72
N ALA A 146 4.16 -26.63 -10.72
CA ALA A 146 4.87 -27.65 -11.49
C ALA A 146 5.80 -28.51 -10.63
N ALA A 147 6.40 -27.93 -9.59
CA ALA A 147 7.27 -28.65 -8.66
C ALA A 147 6.48 -29.41 -7.58
N LEU A 148 5.18 -29.14 -7.39
CA LEU A 148 4.33 -29.93 -6.49
C LEU A 148 4.21 -31.39 -6.96
N ALA A 149 4.33 -31.65 -8.26
CA ALA A 149 4.31 -33.01 -8.82
C ALA A 149 5.51 -33.85 -8.37
N ASP A 150 6.64 -33.21 -8.06
CA ASP A 150 7.86 -33.85 -7.59
C ASP A 150 7.90 -33.97 -6.05
N VAL A 151 6.96 -33.34 -5.34
CA VAL A 151 6.82 -33.50 -3.89
C VAL A 151 6.32 -34.92 -3.65
N PRO A 152 7.10 -35.78 -2.96
CA PRO A 152 6.64 -37.12 -2.63
C PRO A 152 5.33 -37.00 -1.85
N SER A 153 4.32 -37.79 -2.22
CA SER A 153 3.11 -37.91 -1.41
C SER A 153 3.54 -38.47 -0.05
N GLY A 154 3.74 -37.59 0.93
CA GLY A 154 4.35 -37.95 2.21
C GLY A 154 3.55 -39.06 2.90
N GLU A 155 4.25 -40.06 3.45
CA GLU A 155 3.68 -40.92 4.48
C GLU A 155 3.16 -40.05 5.62
N MET A 156 1.92 -40.30 6.07
CA MET A 156 1.43 -39.69 7.30
C MET A 156 2.41 -40.01 8.43
N VAL A 157 3.10 -38.99 8.93
CA VAL A 157 3.88 -39.10 10.15
C VAL A 157 2.89 -39.39 11.28
N LYS A 158 2.80 -40.66 11.69
CA LYS A 158 2.11 -41.02 12.94
C LYS A 158 2.85 -40.32 14.06
N VAL A 159 2.23 -39.28 14.63
CA VAL A 159 2.67 -38.73 15.91
C VAL A 159 2.42 -39.82 16.95
N GLY A 160 3.47 -40.60 17.23
CA GLY A 160 3.45 -41.63 18.25
C GLY A 160 3.49 -41.00 19.64
N GLY A 161 2.35 -41.04 20.33
CA GLY A 161 2.22 -40.71 21.74
C GLY A 161 0.81 -41.10 22.21
N GLY A 162 0.63 -42.38 22.55
CA GLY A 162 -0.67 -42.94 22.94
C GLY A 162 -1.14 -42.54 24.35
N VAL A 163 -2.46 -42.43 24.47
CA VAL A 163 -3.33 -42.82 25.60
C VAL A 163 -2.87 -42.46 27.02
N LYS A 164 -3.45 -41.39 27.57
CA LYS A 164 -4.63 -41.44 28.45
C LYS A 164 -5.44 -40.16 28.29
#